data_AF-A0A932L1N6-F1
#
_entry.id   AF-A0A932L1N6-F1
#
_cell.length_a   1.000
_cell.length_b   1.000
_cell.length_c   1.000
_cell.angle_alpha   90.00
_cell.angle_beta   90.00
_cell.angle_gamma   90.00
#
_symmetry.space_group_name_H-M   'P 1'
#
loop_
_entity.id
_entity.type
_entity.pdbx_description
1 polymer ?
#
loop_
_entity_poly.entity_id
_entity_poly.type
_entity_poly.pdbx_seq_one_letter_code
_entity_poly.pdbx_strand_id
1 'polypeptide(L)'
;YPDQDLGRIGPDQALFKSFFTVADLRDRQTGGTREPVLEGVSVKDRLVVVYSKHDMVTALKQVADPYGDGYDPASCRQLALNIVAYALQN
;
A
#
# COMPACT_ATOMS: atom_id res chain seq x y z
N TYR A 1 8.94 -8.24 15.29
CA TYR A 1 8.73 -7.07 16.16
C TYR A 1 7.58 -7.38 17.12
N PRO A 2 7.81 -8.23 18.15
CA PRO A 2 6.73 -8.70 19.02
C PRO A 2 6.16 -7.59 19.93
N ASP A 3 6.96 -6.58 20.24
CA ASP A 3 6.60 -5.49 21.16
C ASP A 3 6.26 -4.16 20.45
N GLN A 4 6.08 -4.18 19.12
CA GLN A 4 5.74 -2.97 18.35
C GLN A 4 4.39 -3.12 17.67
N ASP A 5 3.53 -2.14 17.89
CA ASP A 5 2.24 -2.05 17.23
C ASP A 5 2.39 -1.63 15.76
N LEU A 6 1.45 -2.08 14.93
CA LEU A 6 1.30 -1.58 13.57
C LEU A 6 0.75 -0.15 13.61
N GLY A 7 1.56 0.82 13.19
CA GLY A 7 1.16 2.22 13.09
C GLY A 7 0.74 2.57 11.67
N ARG A 8 -0.17 3.54 11.52
CA ARG A 8 -0.52 4.09 10.20
C ARG A 8 0.73 4.67 9.52
N ILE A 9 0.96 4.28 8.27
CA ILE A 9 1.98 4.87 7.41
C ILE A 9 1.43 6.21 6.89
N GLY A 10 2.09 7.32 7.27
CA GLY A 10 1.69 8.66 6.84
C GLY A 10 1.93 8.91 5.34
N PRO A 11 1.16 9.80 4.70
CA PRO A 11 1.21 10.04 3.25
C PRO A 11 2.57 10.58 2.76
N ASP A 12 3.34 11.23 3.62
CA ASP A 12 4.67 11.78 3.27
C ASP A 12 5.80 10.74 3.27
N GLN A 13 5.49 9.51 3.67
CA GLN A 13 6.47 8.43 3.73
C GLN A 13 7.11 8.19 2.36
N ALA A 14 8.42 7.99 2.35
CA ALA A 14 9.20 7.81 1.12
C ALA A 14 8.65 6.68 0.23
N LEU A 15 8.05 5.65 0.85
CA LEU A 15 7.33 4.58 0.18
C LEU A 15 6.33 5.07 -0.88
N PHE A 16 5.55 6.13 -0.61
CA PHE A 16 4.53 6.62 -1.55
C PHE A 16 5.11 7.37 -2.77
N LYS A 17 6.44 7.55 -2.82
CA LYS A 17 7.15 8.21 -3.92
C LYS A 17 8.38 7.44 -4.40
N SER A 18 8.55 6.17 -4.01
CA SER A 18 9.76 5.39 -4.33
C SER A 18 9.87 4.97 -5.80
N PHE A 19 8.77 4.83 -6.53
CA PHE A 19 8.79 4.54 -7.99
C PHE A 19 7.75 5.38 -8.73
N PHE A 20 6.50 5.31 -8.32
CA PHE A 20 5.43 6.24 -8.68
C PHE A 20 5.23 7.27 -7.57
N THR A 21 4.75 8.46 -7.94
CA THR A 21 4.16 9.39 -6.97
C THR A 21 2.69 9.02 -6.79
N VAL A 22 2.36 8.45 -5.64
CA VAL A 22 1.01 8.01 -5.29
C VAL A 22 0.34 9.07 -4.42
N ALA A 23 -0.69 9.73 -4.96
CA ALA A 23 -1.49 10.72 -4.23
C ALA A 23 -2.95 10.28 -4.09
N ASP A 24 -3.55 9.81 -5.19
CA ASP A 24 -4.95 9.38 -5.25
C ASP A 24 -5.04 7.92 -5.67
N LEU A 25 -5.55 7.06 -4.80
CA LEU A 25 -5.95 5.70 -5.17
C LEU A 25 -7.42 5.68 -5.56
N ARG A 26 -7.80 4.65 -6.31
CA ARG A 26 -9.20 4.42 -6.68
C ARG A 26 -9.77 3.28 -5.89
N ASP A 27 -10.89 3.53 -5.22
CA ASP A 27 -11.67 2.50 -4.59
C ASP A 27 -12.19 1.51 -5.63
N ARG A 28 -12.04 0.21 -5.37
CA ARG A 28 -12.42 -0.83 -6.34
C ARG A 28 -13.93 -0.86 -6.62
N GLN A 29 -14.75 -0.63 -5.59
CA GLN A 29 -16.19 -0.84 -5.68
C GLN A 29 -16.90 0.37 -6.27
N THR A 30 -16.48 1.57 -5.86
CA THR A 30 -17.13 2.83 -6.23
C THR A 30 -16.43 3.56 -7.36
N GLY A 31 -15.14 3.26 -7.62
CA GLY A 31 -14.28 4.06 -8.52
C GLY A 31 -13.91 5.44 -7.95
N GLY A 32 -14.37 5.77 -6.73
CA GLY A 32 -14.09 7.04 -6.08
C GLY A 32 -12.62 7.18 -5.67
N THR A 33 -12.18 8.42 -5.42
CA THR A 33 -10.87 8.66 -4.83
C THR A 33 -10.83 8.13 -3.39
N ARG A 34 -9.73 7.48 -3.03
CA ARG A 34 -9.50 6.89 -1.70
C ARG A 34 -8.06 7.10 -1.28
N GLU A 35 -7.85 7.43 0.00
CA GLU A 35 -6.51 7.54 0.56
C GLU A 35 -5.82 6.17 0.66
N PRO A 36 -4.48 6.12 0.50
CA PRO A 36 -3.72 4.95 0.88
C PRO A 36 -3.82 4.70 2.39
N VAL A 37 -4.41 3.57 2.76
CA VAL A 37 -4.42 3.07 4.13
C VAL A 37 -3.47 1.88 4.21
N LEU A 38 -2.25 2.15 4.66
CA LEU A 38 -1.23 1.15 4.98
C LEU A 38 -0.81 1.33 6.44
N GLU A 39 -0.40 0.22 7.04
CA GLU A 39 0.14 0.17 8.39
C GLU A 39 1.54 -0.44 8.34
N GLY A 40 2.37 -0.15 9.33
CA GLY A 40 3.74 -0.61 9.29
C GLY A 40 4.48 -0.46 10.61
N VAL A 41 5.69 -0.97 10.58
CA VAL A 41 6.67 -0.89 11.66
C VAL A 41 7.92 -0.23 11.11
N SER A 42 8.47 0.73 11.86
CA SER A 42 9.71 1.43 11.52
C SER A 42 10.80 1.13 12.55
N VAL A 43 12.01 0.84 12.07
CA VAL A 43 13.20 0.65 12.90
C VAL A 43 14.25 1.63 12.41
N LYS A 44 14.72 2.53 13.30
CA LYS A 44 15.68 3.59 12.94
C LYS A 44 15.23 4.38 11.70
N ASP A 45 13.97 4.83 11.72
CA ASP A 45 13.32 5.60 10.64
C ASP A 45 13.16 4.89 9.29
N ARG A 46 13.43 3.58 9.24
CA ARG A 46 13.22 2.73 8.06
C ARG A 46 11.99 1.86 8.25
N LEU A 47 11.05 1.90 7.31
CA LEU A 47 9.93 0.95 7.25
C LEU A 47 10.46 -0.45 6.98
N VAL A 48 10.16 -1.37 7.90
CA VAL A 48 10.60 -2.78 7.87
C VAL A 48 9.44 -3.75 7.77
N VAL A 49 8.23 -3.28 8.07
CA VAL A 49 6.97 -4.00 7.84
C VAL A 49 6.03 -3.05 7.14
N VAL A 50 5.37 -3.55 6.09
CA VAL A 50 4.25 -2.88 5.43
C VAL A 50 3.10 -3.86 5.39
N TYR A 51 1.96 -3.43 5.89
CA TYR A 51 0.72 -4.18 5.95
C TYR A 51 -0.39 -3.36 5.30
N SER A 52 -1.24 -4.03 4.53
CA SER A 52 -2.48 -3.48 4.03
C SER A 52 -3.61 -4.33 4.57
N LYS A 53 -4.54 -3.70 5.28
CA LYS A 53 -5.80 -4.36 5.65
C LYS A 53 -6.71 -4.59 4.44
N HIS A 54 -6.50 -3.81 3.38
CA HIS A 54 -7.27 -3.88 2.14
C HIS A 54 -6.56 -4.78 1.14
N ASP A 55 -7.33 -5.63 0.46
CA ASP A 55 -6.77 -6.58 -0.48
C ASP A 55 -6.11 -5.88 -1.68
N MET A 56 -4.81 -6.11 -1.84
CA MET A 56 -4.05 -5.67 -2.99
C MET A 56 -3.71 -6.81 -3.96
N VAL A 57 -3.73 -8.06 -3.48
CA VAL A 57 -3.17 -9.20 -4.20
C VAL A 57 -4.16 -9.74 -5.22
N THR A 58 -5.46 -9.77 -4.90
CA THR A 58 -6.50 -10.24 -5.85
C THR A 58 -6.49 -9.42 -7.14
N ALA A 59 -6.38 -8.10 -7.03
CA ALA A 59 -6.29 -7.21 -8.18
C ALA A 59 -5.03 -7.46 -9.03
N LEU A 60 -3.89 -7.75 -8.38
CA LEU A 60 -2.63 -8.09 -9.05
C LEU A 60 -2.70 -9.45 -9.76
N LYS A 61 -3.40 -10.42 -9.15
CA LYS A 61 -3.64 -11.75 -9.73
C LYS A 61 -4.72 -11.75 -10.82
N GLN A 62 -5.37 -10.61 -11.08
CA GLN A 62 -6.50 -10.48 -12.00
C GLN A 62 -7.66 -11.43 -11.67
N VAL A 63 -7.85 -11.71 -10.38
CA VAL A 63 -8.97 -12.52 -9.89
C VAL A 63 -10.14 -11.59 -9.57
N ALA A 64 -11.35 -12.00 -9.91
CA ALA A 64 -12.55 -11.28 -9.52
C ALA A 64 -13.03 -11.76 -8.15
N ASP A 65 -12.87 -10.91 -7.13
CA ASP A 65 -13.55 -11.08 -5.84
C ASP A 65 -14.68 -10.03 -5.74
N PRO A 66 -15.95 -10.45 -5.65
CA PRO A 66 -17.08 -9.54 -5.47
C PRO A 66 -17.12 -8.87 -4.09
N TYR A 67 -16.39 -9.38 -3.10
CA TYR A 67 -16.33 -8.84 -1.74
C TYR A 67 -15.03 -8.08 -1.44
N GLY A 68 -14.13 -7.98 -2.42
CA GLY A 68 -12.86 -7.28 -2.26
C GLY A 68 -13.08 -5.80 -1.92
N ASP A 69 -12.49 -5.36 -0.81
CA ASP A 69 -12.55 -3.97 -0.29
C ASP A 69 -11.28 -3.16 -0.64
N GLY A 70 -10.52 -3.67 -1.60
CA GLY A 70 -9.25 -3.16 -2.08
C GLY A 70 -9.34 -1.93 -2.97
N TYR A 71 -8.20 -1.62 -3.59
CA TYR A 71 -8.11 -0.59 -4.62
C TYR A 71 -8.29 -1.21 -6.01
N ASP A 72 -8.47 -0.35 -7.01
CA ASP A 72 -8.50 -0.78 -8.40
C ASP A 72 -7.14 -1.38 -8.84
N PRO A 73 -7.12 -2.13 -9.96
CA PRO A 73 -5.90 -2.81 -10.41
C PRO A 73 -4.72 -1.87 -10.68
N ALA A 74 -4.97 -0.62 -11.12
CA ALA A 74 -3.92 0.35 -11.37
C ALA A 74 -3.28 0.83 -10.05
N SER A 75 -4.10 1.20 -9.07
CA SER A 75 -3.69 1.60 -7.73
C SER A 75 -2.90 0.51 -7.01
N CYS A 76 -3.41 -0.73 -7.02
CA CYS A 76 -2.72 -1.87 -6.41
C CYS A 76 -1.34 -2.11 -7.02
N ARG A 77 -1.21 -1.96 -8.35
CA ARG A 77 0.07 -2.09 -9.05
C ARG A 77 1.06 -1.00 -8.66
N GLN A 78 0.62 0.24 -8.59
CA GLN A 78 1.48 1.36 -8.19
C GLN A 78 1.99 1.18 -6.76
N LEU A 79 1.10 0.86 -5.81
CA LEU A 79 1.50 0.60 -4.43
C LEU A 79 2.47 -0.58 -4.31
N ALA A 80 2.20 -1.70 -4.99
CA ALA A 80 3.07 -2.87 -4.93
C ALA A 80 4.47 -2.58 -5.46
N LEU A 81 4.58 -1.87 -6.59
CA LEU A 81 5.87 -1.47 -7.16
C LEU A 81 6.61 -0.48 -6.26
N ASN A 82 5.88 0.44 -5.62
CA ASN A 82 6.46 1.35 -4.63
C ASN A 82 7.00 0.62 -3.41
N ILE A 83 6.27 -0.38 -2.87
CA ILE A 83 6.72 -1.19 -1.73
C ILE A 83 8.03 -1.91 -2.06
N VAL A 84 8.11 -2.56 -3.23
CA VAL A 84 9.32 -3.27 -3.67
C VAL A 84 10.46 -2.29 -3.94
N ALA A 85 10.21 -1.19 -4.65
CA ALA A 85 11.22 -0.17 -4.93
C ALA A 85 11.77 0.45 -3.65
N TYR A 86 10.89 0.79 -2.70
CA TYR A 86 11.29 1.28 -1.39
C TYR A 86 12.21 0.26 -0.71
N ALA A 87 11.80 -1.01 -0.62
CA ALA A 87 12.57 -2.05 0.04
C ALA A 87 13.98 -2.25 -0.54
N LEU A 88 14.14 -2.03 -1.85
CA LEU A 88 15.42 -2.13 -2.56
C LEU A 88 16.28 -0.86 -2.52
N GLN A 89 15.75 0.28 -2.07
CA GLN A 89 16.52 1.52 -1.87
C GLN A 89 17.38 1.40 -0.61
N ASN A 90 18.67 1.71 -0.74
CA ASN A 90 19.66 1.75 0.35
C ASN A 90 19.48 2.98 1.24
#